data_AF-A0AAX6HIL3-F1
#
_entry.id   AF-A0AAX6HIL3-F1
#
_cell.length_a   1.000
_cell.length_b   1.000
_cell.length_c   1.000
_cell.angle_alpha   90.00
_cell.angle_beta   90.00
_cell.angle_gamma   90.00
#
_symmetry.space_group_name_H-M   'P 1'
#
loop_
_entity.id
_entity.type
_entity.pdbx_description
1 polymer ?
#
loop_
_entity_poly.entity_id
_entity_poly.type
_entity_poly.pdbx_seq_one_letter_code
_entity_poly.pdbx_strand_id
1 'polypeptide(L)'
;MKKRAGRGFTLDELKMAGIPKKWAPTVGISVDHRRKNRSLEGLQANVQRLKEYKSKLVIFPRRSGKIKSGDSSAEELTSATQVQEYMPITREKPTVSVVKVTEEMKAFRAYQKLRVERTNQRHLGARLKRAAEAEKEEKKA
;
A
#
# COMPACT_ATOMS: atom_id res chain seq x y z
N MET A 1 6.42 -4.05 10.08
CA MET A 1 6.95 -3.76 8.72
C MET A 1 7.58 -2.35 8.73
N LYS A 2 8.80 -2.16 8.23
CA LYS A 2 9.44 -0.83 8.21
C LYS A 2 8.88 -0.01 7.04
N LYS A 3 7.92 0.89 7.29
CA LYS A 3 7.45 1.86 6.29
C LYS A 3 8.51 2.94 6.06
N ARG A 4 8.67 3.41 4.81
CA ARG A 4 9.63 4.43 4.38
C ARG A 4 9.00 5.28 3.27
N ALA A 5 9.48 6.50 3.08
CA ALA A 5 9.14 7.30 1.92
C ALA A 5 9.79 6.70 0.67
N GLY A 6 8.98 6.44 -0.36
CA GLY A 6 9.46 5.99 -1.67
C GLY A 6 9.80 7.16 -2.59
N ARG A 7 10.20 6.86 -3.83
CA ARG A 7 10.49 7.87 -4.87
C ARG A 7 9.24 8.64 -5.31
N GLY A 8 8.08 7.98 -5.39
CA GLY A 8 6.85 8.61 -5.85
C GLY A 8 5.66 7.66 -5.95
N PHE A 9 4.52 8.23 -6.37
CA PHE A 9 3.25 7.54 -6.59
C PHE A 9 3.19 6.87 -7.97
N THR A 10 2.49 5.75 -8.05
CA THR A 10 2.23 5.05 -9.32
C THR A 10 1.12 5.73 -10.12
N LEU A 11 1.04 5.39 -11.41
CA LEU A 11 -0.04 5.88 -12.27
C LEU A 11 -1.42 5.37 -11.83
N ASP A 12 -1.50 4.16 -11.29
CA ASP A 12 -2.76 3.56 -10.82
C ASP A 12 -3.28 4.26 -9.56
N GLU A 13 -2.39 4.57 -8.61
CA GLU A 13 -2.73 5.35 -7.41
C GLU A 13 -3.25 6.75 -7.78
N LEU A 14 -2.57 7.43 -8.70
CA LEU A 14 -2.99 8.75 -9.17
C LEU A 14 -4.33 8.70 -9.88
N LYS A 15 -4.56 7.69 -10.72
CA LYS A 15 -5.84 7.49 -11.42
C LYS A 15 -6.99 7.27 -10.43
N MET A 16 -6.79 6.43 -9.41
CA MET A 16 -7.79 6.19 -8.36
C MET A 16 -8.02 7.40 -7.45
N ALA A 17 -7.00 8.23 -7.24
CA ALA A 17 -7.14 9.49 -6.50
C ALA A 17 -7.76 10.63 -7.33
N GLY A 18 -8.01 10.42 -8.63
CA GLY A 18 -8.52 11.46 -9.53
C GLY A 18 -7.50 12.58 -9.81
N ILE A 19 -6.21 12.26 -9.81
CA ILE A 19 -5.11 13.21 -10.04
C ILE A 19 -4.46 12.90 -11.39
N PRO A 20 -4.48 13.83 -12.36
CA PRO A 20 -3.83 13.62 -13.65
C PRO A 20 -2.30 13.52 -13.52
N LYS A 21 -1.68 12.54 -14.20
CA LYS A 21 -0.22 12.29 -14.11
C LYS A 21 0.68 13.47 -14.50
N LYS A 22 0.21 14.36 -15.39
CA LYS A 22 0.96 15.56 -15.81
C LYS A 22 0.80 16.73 -14.84
N TRP A 23 -0.32 16.75 -14.12
CA TRP A 23 -0.62 17.80 -13.15
C TRP A 23 0.00 17.49 -11.78
N ALA A 24 0.14 16.21 -11.42
CA ALA A 24 0.72 15.79 -10.14
C ALA A 24 2.09 16.45 -9.84
N PRO A 25 3.08 16.48 -10.77
CA PRO A 25 4.36 17.14 -10.50
C PRO A 25 4.26 18.66 -10.32
N THR A 26 3.28 19.31 -10.94
CA THR A 26 3.08 20.77 -10.83
C THR A 26 2.57 21.21 -9.45
N VAL A 27 1.93 20.29 -8.73
CA VAL A 27 1.45 20.50 -7.36
C VAL A 27 2.33 19.80 -6.32
N GLY A 28 3.57 19.43 -6.66
CA GLY A 28 4.51 18.85 -5.70
C GLY A 28 4.31 17.37 -5.39
N ILE A 29 3.54 16.63 -6.20
CA ILE A 29 3.39 15.18 -6.04
C ILE A 29 4.40 14.45 -6.93
N SER A 30 5.35 13.76 -6.32
CA SER A 30 6.35 12.94 -7.03
C SER A 30 5.72 11.70 -7.67
N VAL A 31 6.07 11.43 -8.93
CA VAL A 31 5.54 10.29 -9.70
C VAL A 31 6.66 9.29 -10.02
N ASP A 32 6.39 8.00 -9.79
CA ASP A 32 7.27 6.89 -10.16
C ASP A 32 6.50 5.84 -10.97
N HIS A 33 6.66 5.92 -12.29
CA HIS A 33 6.01 5.01 -13.25
C HIS A 33 6.63 3.60 -13.27
N ARG A 34 7.79 3.38 -12.64
CA ARG A 34 8.45 2.07 -12.60
C ARG A 34 7.89 1.16 -11.52
N ARG A 35 7.32 1.73 -10.47
CA ARG A 35 6.76 0.98 -9.35
C ARG A 35 5.44 0.32 -9.75
N LYS A 36 5.25 -0.94 -9.33
CA LYS A 36 4.02 -1.72 -9.53
C LYS A 36 3.45 -2.13 -8.17
N ASN A 37 2.14 -2.03 -8.01
CA ASN A 37 1.45 -2.46 -6.80
C ASN A 37 1.10 -3.95 -6.89
N ARG A 38 1.50 -4.73 -5.88
CA ARG A 38 1.18 -6.17 -5.77
C ARG A 38 0.10 -6.46 -4.73
N SER A 39 -0.13 -5.52 -3.80
CA SER A 39 -1.14 -5.63 -2.75
C SER A 39 -2.16 -4.51 -2.87
N LEU A 40 -3.41 -4.85 -2.58
CA LEU A 40 -4.53 -3.91 -2.57
C LEU A 40 -4.46 -2.96 -1.37
N GLU A 41 -4.04 -3.45 -0.20
CA GLU A 41 -3.85 -2.64 1.01
C GLU A 41 -2.87 -1.48 0.79
N GLY A 42 -1.74 -1.74 0.12
CA GLY A 42 -0.74 -0.72 -0.18
C GLY A 42 -1.26 0.33 -1.16
N LEU A 43 -2.02 -0.11 -2.18
CA LEU A 43 -2.68 0.76 -3.14
C LEU A 43 -3.68 1.70 -2.44
N GLN A 44 -4.55 1.17 -1.59
CA GLN A 44 -5.55 1.95 -0.87
C GLN A 44 -4.93 2.96 0.10
N ALA A 45 -3.92 2.55 0.89
CA ALA A 45 -3.22 3.45 1.81
C ALA A 45 -2.59 4.64 1.08
N ASN A 46 -1.98 4.42 -0.10
CA ASN A 46 -1.39 5.48 -0.90
C ASN A 46 -2.44 6.38 -1.56
N VAL A 47 -3.56 5.82 -2.02
CA VAL A 47 -4.69 6.61 -2.54
C VAL A 47 -5.28 7.51 -1.44
N GLN A 48 -5.44 6.99 -0.23
CA GLN A 48 -5.88 7.78 0.92
C GLN A 48 -4.90 8.91 1.22
N ARG A 49 -3.59 8.63 1.20
CA ARG A 49 -2.54 9.65 1.35
C ARG A 49 -2.62 10.74 0.27
N LEU A 50 -2.90 10.40 -0.99
CA LEU A 50 -3.07 11.38 -2.08
C LEU A 50 -4.32 12.25 -1.89
N LYS A 51 -5.41 11.67 -1.40
CA LYS A 51 -6.64 12.41 -1.10
C LYS A 51 -6.44 13.38 0.07
N GLU A 52 -5.79 12.92 1.14
CA GLU A 52 -5.42 13.75 2.28
C GLU A 52 -4.41 14.85 1.89
N TYR A 53 -3.49 14.55 0.96
CA TYR A 53 -2.61 15.55 0.37
C TYR A 53 -3.41 16.67 -0.30
N LYS A 54 -4.32 16.27 -1.18
CA LYS A 54 -5.15 17.17 -1.96
C LYS A 54 -6.07 18.03 -1.08
N SER A 55 -6.59 17.51 0.03
CA SER A 55 -7.43 18.30 0.95
C SER A 55 -6.65 19.32 1.77
N LYS A 56 -5.34 19.11 1.97
CA LYS A 56 -4.46 20.03 2.71
C LYS A 56 -3.68 20.98 1.79
N LEU A 57 -3.77 20.79 0.48
CA LEU A 57 -3.04 21.57 -0.51
C LEU A 57 -3.77 22.90 -0.77
N VAL A 58 -3.10 24.01 -0.51
CA VAL A 58 -3.57 25.36 -0.87
C VAL A 58 -2.92 25.76 -2.19
N ILE A 59 -3.73 26.07 -3.21
CA ILE A 59 -3.24 26.44 -4.55
C ILE A 59 -3.42 27.94 -4.79
N PHE A 60 -2.30 28.61 -5.04
CA PHE A 60 -2.29 30.05 -5.33
C PHE A 60 -2.65 30.31 -6.81
N PRO A 61 -3.46 31.35 -7.10
CA PRO A 61 -3.71 31.79 -8.47
C PRO A 61 -2.39 32.15 -9.18
N ARG A 62 -2.21 31.66 -10.41
CA ARG A 62 -1.01 31.95 -11.22
C ARG A 62 -0.81 33.45 -11.47
N ARG A 63 -1.90 34.21 -11.55
CA ARG A 63 -1.88 35.68 -11.62
C ARG A 63 -2.69 36.21 -10.44
N SER A 64 -2.12 37.15 -9.69
CA SER A 64 -2.81 37.81 -8.58
C SER A 64 -4.14 38.41 -9.07
N GLY A 65 -5.21 38.21 -8.30
CA GLY A 65 -6.56 38.71 -8.60
C GLY A 65 -7.31 37.97 -9.71
N LYS A 66 -6.71 37.00 -10.42
CA LYS A 66 -7.40 36.17 -11.44
C LYS A 66 -7.54 34.73 -10.97
N ILE A 67 -8.58 34.48 -10.19
CA ILE A 67 -8.92 33.15 -9.64
C ILE A 67 -9.51 32.27 -10.76
N LYS A 68 -8.99 31.06 -10.90
CA LYS A 68 -9.46 30.03 -11.83
C LYS A 68 -9.99 28.83 -11.06
N SER A 69 -10.64 27.91 -11.80
CA SER A 69 -11.07 26.62 -11.26
C SER A 69 -9.88 25.84 -10.70
N GLY A 70 -9.89 25.57 -9.40
CA GLY A 70 -8.85 24.83 -8.68
C GLY A 70 -7.88 25.69 -7.88
N ASP A 71 -8.02 27.01 -7.91
CA ASP A 71 -7.34 27.90 -6.96
C ASP A 71 -8.08 27.91 -5.61
N SER A 72 -7.34 28.16 -4.53
CA SER A 72 -7.86 28.27 -3.17
C SER A 72 -8.62 29.57 -2.93
N SER A 73 -9.47 29.58 -1.90
CA SER A 73 -10.22 30.77 -1.49
C SER A 73 -9.29 31.87 -0.93
N ALA A 74 -9.74 33.12 -0.95
CA ALA A 74 -8.96 34.23 -0.39
C ALA A 74 -8.63 34.03 1.10
N GLU A 75 -9.54 33.41 1.86
CA GLU A 75 -9.35 33.09 3.28
C GLU A 75 -8.22 32.06 3.48
N GLU A 76 -8.24 30.97 2.72
CA GLU A 76 -7.20 29.93 2.77
C GLU A 76 -5.83 30.52 2.43
N LEU A 77 -5.76 31.41 1.43
CA LEU A 77 -4.52 32.05 1.00
C LEU A 77 -3.88 32.93 2.10
N THR A 78 -4.71 33.62 2.89
CA THR A 78 -4.20 34.43 4.02
C THR A 78 -3.73 33.59 5.20
N SER A 79 -4.38 32.45 5.43
CA SER A 79 -4.02 31.51 6.50
C SER A 79 -2.84 30.59 6.15
N ALA A 80 -2.44 30.57 4.87
CA ALA A 80 -1.40 29.70 4.37
C ALA A 80 -0.04 30.03 5.00
N THR A 81 0.54 29.05 5.67
CA THR A 81 1.85 29.14 6.31
C THR A 81 2.77 28.04 5.81
N GLN A 82 4.08 28.28 5.85
CA GLN A 82 5.06 27.27 5.46
C GLN A 82 5.18 26.20 6.55
N VAL A 83 4.97 24.94 6.17
CA VAL A 83 5.16 23.77 7.05
C VAL A 83 6.54 23.16 6.79
N GLN A 84 7.31 22.89 7.85
CA GLN A 84 8.65 22.29 7.74
C GLN A 84 8.61 20.81 7.32
N GLU A 85 7.76 19.99 7.96
CA GLU A 85 7.60 18.58 7.62
C GLU A 85 6.12 18.26 7.34
N TYR A 86 5.85 17.67 6.18
CA TYR A 86 4.50 17.42 5.71
C TYR A 86 4.15 15.92 5.71
N MET A 87 3.10 15.55 6.46
CA MET A 87 2.58 14.18 6.58
C MET A 87 3.67 13.12 6.81
N PRO A 88 4.41 13.17 7.93
CA PRO A 88 5.46 12.20 8.23
C PRO A 88 4.89 10.78 8.32
N ILE A 89 5.66 9.80 7.85
CA ILE A 89 5.27 8.38 7.94
C ILE A 89 5.57 7.91 9.37
N THR A 90 4.53 7.89 10.20
CA THR A 90 4.61 7.40 11.57
C THR A 90 4.66 5.87 11.60
N ARG A 91 5.42 5.34 12.58
CA ARG A 91 5.48 3.91 12.85
C ARG A 91 4.55 3.59 14.00
N GLU A 92 3.31 3.27 13.65
CA GLU A 92 2.34 2.78 14.62
C GLU A 92 2.83 1.45 15.20
N LYS A 93 2.89 1.39 16.54
CA LYS A 93 3.13 0.15 17.25
C LYS A 93 1.78 -0.57 17.35
N PRO A 94 1.67 -1.85 16.94
CA PRO A 94 0.43 -2.58 17.10
C PRO A 94 0.10 -2.66 18.59
N THR A 95 -1.12 -2.26 18.96
CA THR A 95 -1.65 -2.46 20.29
C THR A 95 -2.13 -3.90 20.41
N VAL A 96 -1.69 -4.58 21.47
CA VAL A 96 -2.13 -5.95 21.76
C VAL A 96 -3.13 -5.88 22.89
N SER A 97 -4.36 -6.29 22.64
CA SER A 97 -5.36 -6.50 23.69
C SER A 97 -5.15 -7.87 24.33
N VAL A 98 -5.31 -7.96 25.65
CA VAL A 98 -5.30 -9.26 26.35
C VAL A 98 -6.61 -9.98 26.03
N VAL A 99 -6.51 -11.12 25.35
CA VAL A 99 -7.67 -11.96 25.00
C VAL A 99 -7.55 -13.29 25.74
N LYS A 100 -8.69 -13.88 26.12
CA LYS A 100 -8.72 -15.22 26.72
C LYS A 100 -8.19 -16.24 25.71
N VAL A 101 -7.32 -17.14 26.17
CA VAL A 101 -6.75 -18.21 25.33
C VAL A 101 -7.84 -19.23 25.01
N THR A 102 -8.15 -19.40 23.73
CA THR A 102 -9.12 -20.39 23.26
C THR A 102 -8.54 -21.80 23.30
N GLU A 103 -9.40 -22.82 23.32
CA GLU A 103 -8.96 -24.22 23.31
C GLU A 103 -8.16 -24.56 22.04
N GLU A 104 -8.53 -23.98 20.90
CA GLU A 104 -7.79 -24.10 19.63
C GLU A 104 -6.35 -23.59 19.76
N MET A 105 -6.13 -22.46 20.44
CA MET A 105 -4.78 -21.92 20.68
C MET A 105 -3.95 -22.84 21.58
N LYS A 106 -4.58 -23.55 22.52
CA LYS A 106 -3.91 -24.53 23.39
C LYS A 106 -3.56 -25.82 22.63
N ALA A 107 -4.46 -26.28 21.77
CA ALA A 107 -4.24 -27.45 20.93
C ALA A 107 -3.21 -27.21 19.81
N PHE A 108 -3.00 -25.95 19.42
CA PHE A 108 -2.10 -25.58 18.34
C PHE A 108 -0.62 -25.81 18.69
N ARG A 109 -0.04 -26.88 18.13
CA ARG A 109 1.39 -27.18 18.24
C ARG A 109 2.22 -26.36 17.26
N ALA A 110 2.52 -25.12 17.62
CA ALA A 110 3.21 -24.15 16.75
C ALA A 110 4.53 -24.68 16.15
N TYR A 111 5.40 -25.30 16.95
CA TYR A 111 6.68 -25.84 16.49
C TYR A 111 6.50 -26.99 15.47
N GLN A 112 5.57 -27.91 15.74
CA GLN A 112 5.25 -29.01 14.84
C GLN A 112 4.71 -28.48 13.51
N LYS A 113 3.80 -27.50 13.54
CA LYS A 113 3.25 -26.87 12.33
C LYS A 113 4.35 -26.26 11.46
N LEU A 114 5.29 -25.50 12.04
CA LEU A 114 6.42 -24.94 11.30
C LEU A 114 7.29 -26.00 10.63
N ARG A 115 7.55 -27.14 11.30
CA ARG A 115 8.30 -28.27 10.73
C ARG A 115 7.56 -28.95 9.58
N VAL A 116 6.24 -29.14 9.72
CA VAL A 116 5.39 -29.71 8.67
C VAL A 116 5.36 -28.80 7.45
N GLU A 117 5.21 -27.47 7.61
CA GLU A 117 5.21 -26.53 6.48
C GLU A 117 6.56 -26.51 5.74
N ARG A 118 7.69 -26.54 6.46
CA ARG A 118 9.02 -26.70 5.83
C ARG A 118 9.12 -28.00 5.03
N THR A 119 8.59 -29.09 5.57
CA THR A 119 8.59 -30.41 4.93
C THR A 119 7.71 -30.40 3.68
N ASN A 120 6.55 -29.77 3.73
CA ASN A 120 5.65 -29.59 2.59
C ASN A 120 6.31 -28.78 1.48
N GLN A 121 6.96 -27.67 1.81
CA GLN A 121 7.70 -26.85 0.83
C GLN A 121 8.85 -27.64 0.19
N ARG A 122 9.63 -28.39 1.00
CA ARG A 122 10.75 -29.22 0.50
C ARG A 122 10.28 -30.33 -0.45
N HIS A 123 9.18 -31.01 -0.13
CA HIS A 123 8.72 -32.17 -0.88
C HIS A 123 7.65 -31.88 -1.93
N LEU A 124 7.28 -30.62 -2.16
CA LEU A 124 6.26 -30.23 -3.15
C LEU A 124 6.56 -30.83 -4.53
N GLY A 125 7.76 -30.60 -5.07
CA GLY A 125 8.14 -31.12 -6.39
C GLY A 125 8.15 -32.64 -6.47
N ALA A 126 8.67 -33.32 -5.43
CA ALA A 126 8.71 -34.78 -5.39
C ALA A 126 7.31 -35.41 -5.27
N ARG A 127 6.38 -34.73 -4.59
CA ARG A 127 4.98 -35.16 -4.50
C ARG A 127 4.25 -34.95 -5.83
N LEU A 128 4.45 -33.81 -6.48
CA LEU A 128 3.88 -33.54 -7.82
C LEU A 128 4.41 -34.55 -8.86
N LYS A 129 5.71 -34.86 -8.83
CA LYS A 129 6.30 -35.89 -9.70
C LYS A 129 5.67 -37.26 -9.47
N ARG A 130 5.59 -37.72 -8.21
CA ARG A 130 4.97 -39.01 -7.88
C ARG A 130 3.49 -39.07 -8.23
N ALA A 131 2.73 -37.99 -8.03
CA ALA A 131 1.33 -37.91 -8.43
C ALA A 131 1.19 -38.03 -9.96
N ALA A 132 2.04 -37.32 -10.72
CA ALA A 132 2.03 -37.39 -12.18
C ALA A 132 2.49 -38.76 -12.73
N GLU A 133 3.38 -39.46 -12.02
CA GLU A 133 3.79 -40.83 -12.36
C GLU A 133 2.66 -41.82 -12.08
N ALA A 134 2.00 -41.73 -10.91
CA ALA A 134 0.85 -42.54 -10.57
C ALA A 134 -0.32 -42.36 -11.57
N GLU A 135 -0.66 -41.12 -11.94
CA GLU A 135 -1.69 -40.86 -12.96
C GLU A 135 -1.33 -41.42 -14.34
N LYS A 136 -0.03 -41.49 -14.69
CA LYS A 136 0.42 -42.09 -15.95
C LYS A 136 0.35 -43.60 -15.91
N GLU A 137 0.59 -44.22 -14.75
CA GLU A 137 0.45 -45.66 -14.56
C GLU A 137 -1.03 -46.06 -14.56
N GLU A 138 -1.91 -45.30 -13.90
CA GLU A 138 -3.37 -45.52 -13.94
C GLU A 138 -3.96 -45.36 -15.35
N LYS A 139 -3.42 -44.47 -16.18
CA LYS A 139 -3.86 -44.31 -17.58
C LYS A 139 -3.30 -45.36 -18.54
N LYS A 140 -2.28 -46.12 -18.12
CA LYS A 140 -1.68 -47.21 -18.89
C LYS A 140 -2.25 -48.58 -18.53
N ALA A 141 -2.82 -48.71 -17.33
CA ALA A 141 -3.64 -49.84 -16.91
C ALA A 141 -5.06 -49.75 -17.50
#